data_AF-X8CN35-F1
#
_entry.id   AF-X8CN35-F1
#
_cell.length_a   1.000
_cell.length_b   1.000
_cell.length_c   1.000
_cell.angle_alpha   90.00
_cell.angle_beta   90.00
_cell.angle_gamma   90.00
#
_symmetry.space_group_name_H-M   'P 1'
#
loop_
_entity.id
_entity.type
_entity.pdbx_description
1 polymer ?
#
loop_
_entity_poly.entity_id
_entity_poly.type
_entity_poly.pdbx_seq_one_letter_code
_entity_poly.pdbx_strand_id
1 'polypeptide(L)'
;MAAWVISVGVMIFEKDLGTSLLLYASFLTMVYLATQRFSWVVIGLALFVVGSVAAYFLFDHVRLRVQTWLDPFADPEGSGYQIVQSLFSFATGGIFGTGLGNGQPDTVPAASTDFIVAAFGEELGLVGLASLLMLYTIVIIRGLRTAIAVRDSFGKLLAPAWRRRWPSSCSSSLAV
;
A
#
# COMPACT_ATOMS: atom_id res chain seq x y z
N MET A 1 -15.24 -1.40 22.14
CA MET A 1 -15.83 -2.69 21.71
C MET A 1 -17.00 -2.50 20.74
N ALA A 2 -17.94 -1.58 20.97
CA ALA A 2 -19.03 -1.27 20.02
C ALA A 2 -18.54 -0.81 18.63
N ALA A 3 -17.50 0.02 18.56
CA ALA A 3 -16.91 0.46 17.29
C ALA A 3 -16.37 -0.69 16.43
N TRP A 4 -15.93 -1.79 17.05
CA TRP A 4 -15.43 -2.98 16.35
C TRP A 4 -16.57 -3.74 15.68
N VAL A 5 -17.66 -3.98 16.42
CA VAL A 5 -18.85 -4.68 15.90
C VAL A 5 -19.52 -3.89 14.78
N ILE A 6 -19.58 -2.56 14.91
CA ILE A 6 -20.15 -1.68 13.88
C ILE A 6 -19.27 -1.68 12.61
N SER A 7 -17.94 -1.67 12.74
CA SER A 7 -17.05 -1.75 11.58
C SER A 7 -17.14 -3.10 10.87
N VAL A 8 -17.21 -4.20 11.62
CA VAL A 8 -17.41 -5.57 11.07
C VAL A 8 -18.79 -5.68 10.40
N GLY A 9 -19.82 -5.06 10.95
CA GLY A 9 -21.17 -5.03 10.38
C GLY A 9 -21.25 -4.29 9.04
N VAL A 10 -20.51 -3.17 8.89
CA VAL A 10 -20.45 -2.40 7.64
C VAL A 10 -19.67 -3.15 6.54
N MET A 11 -18.58 -3.85 6.89
CA MET A 11 -17.82 -4.69 5.93
C MET A 11 -18.65 -5.83 5.32
N ILE A 12 -19.58 -6.41 6.09
CA ILE A 12 -20.47 -7.49 5.60
C ILE A 12 -21.45 -6.94 4.55
N PHE A 13 -21.76 -5.64 4.59
CA PHE A 13 -22.70 -5.00 3.69
C PHE A 13 -22.06 -4.48 2.39
N GLU A 14 -20.80 -4.07 2.43
CA GLU A 14 -20.17 -3.38 1.28
C GLU A 14 -19.85 -4.28 0.08
N LYS A 15 -19.88 -5.63 0.19
CA LYS A 15 -19.54 -6.56 -0.92
C LYS A 15 -18.20 -6.31 -1.64
N ASP A 16 -17.37 -5.38 -1.15
CA ASP A 16 -16.07 -5.02 -1.70
C ASP A 16 -14.93 -5.55 -0.82
N LEU A 17 -14.32 -6.64 -1.27
CA LEU A 17 -13.17 -7.27 -0.60
C LEU A 17 -11.95 -6.35 -0.50
N GLY A 18 -11.75 -5.47 -1.47
CA GLY A 18 -10.59 -4.58 -1.51
C GLY A 18 -10.62 -3.53 -0.39
N THR A 19 -11.71 -2.76 -0.32
CA THR A 19 -11.89 -1.69 0.66
C THR A 19 -11.86 -2.23 2.09
N SER A 20 -12.53 -3.35 2.31
CA SER A 20 -12.56 -4.03 3.60
C SER A 20 -11.14 -4.48 4.05
N LEU A 21 -10.33 -5.03 3.14
CA LEU A 21 -8.93 -5.37 3.41
C LEU A 21 -8.10 -4.13 3.79
N LEU A 22 -8.25 -3.02 3.05
CA LEU A 22 -7.51 -1.77 3.30
C LEU A 22 -7.85 -1.15 4.66
N LEU A 23 -9.12 -1.15 5.05
CA LEU A 23 -9.57 -0.68 6.35
C LEU A 23 -9.01 -1.56 7.48
N TYR A 24 -9.04 -2.88 7.30
CA TYR A 24 -8.50 -3.81 8.28
C TYR A 24 -6.97 -3.65 8.46
N ALA A 25 -6.23 -3.51 7.35
CA ALA A 25 -4.78 -3.25 7.39
C ALA A 25 -4.45 -1.90 8.05
N SER A 26 -5.24 -0.86 7.79
CA SER A 26 -5.11 0.45 8.42
C SER A 26 -5.35 0.36 9.94
N PHE A 27 -6.37 -0.39 10.35
CA PHE A 27 -6.65 -0.67 11.75
C PHE A 27 -5.50 -1.41 12.45
N LEU A 28 -4.97 -2.48 11.84
CA LEU A 28 -3.80 -3.19 12.38
C LEU A 28 -2.58 -2.27 12.50
N THR A 29 -2.37 -1.40 11.52
CA THR A 29 -1.28 -0.42 11.56
C THR A 29 -1.47 0.55 12.73
N MET A 30 -2.69 1.03 12.97
CA MET A 30 -2.99 1.89 14.11
C MET A 30 -2.78 1.18 15.45
N VAL A 31 -3.18 -0.09 15.58
CA VAL A 31 -2.95 -0.90 16.80
C VAL A 31 -1.45 -1.15 17.03
N TYR A 32 -0.72 -1.51 15.97
CA TYR A 32 0.73 -1.68 16.05
C TYR A 32 1.42 -0.40 16.53
N LEU A 33 1.09 0.72 15.87
CA LEU A 33 1.60 2.02 16.25
C LEU A 33 1.22 2.31 17.70
N ALA A 34 -0.03 2.10 18.11
CA ALA A 34 -0.53 2.38 19.45
C ALA A 34 0.24 1.64 20.56
N THR A 35 0.46 0.33 20.37
CA THR A 35 0.92 -0.57 21.43
C THR A 35 2.43 -0.87 21.38
N GLN A 36 3.11 -0.67 20.23
CA GLN A 36 4.51 -1.05 19.97
C GLN A 36 4.88 -2.52 20.28
N ARG A 37 3.90 -3.38 20.54
CA ARG A 37 4.10 -4.81 20.81
C ARG A 37 3.74 -5.62 19.58
N PHE A 38 4.73 -6.29 19.00
CA PHE A 38 4.57 -7.13 17.82
C PHE A 38 3.55 -8.26 18.02
N SER A 39 3.40 -8.77 19.24
CA SER A 39 2.44 -9.83 19.58
C SER A 39 0.99 -9.51 19.20
N TRP A 40 0.57 -8.24 19.32
CA TRP A 40 -0.80 -7.84 18.94
C TRP A 40 -1.01 -7.85 17.43
N VAL A 41 0.04 -7.58 16.65
CA VAL A 41 0.00 -7.69 15.19
C VAL A 41 -0.12 -9.14 14.76
N VAL A 42 0.62 -10.03 15.42
CA VAL A 42 0.55 -11.48 15.14
C VAL A 42 -0.85 -12.03 15.42
N ILE A 43 -1.47 -11.65 16.55
CA ILE A 43 -2.84 -12.06 16.87
C ILE A 43 -3.84 -11.49 15.86
N GLY A 44 -3.68 -10.22 15.47
CA GLY A 44 -4.47 -9.60 14.42
C GLY A 44 -4.37 -10.37 13.11
N LEU A 45 -3.15 -10.62 12.63
CA LEU A 45 -2.88 -11.38 11.41
C LEU A 45 -3.51 -12.79 11.48
N ALA A 46 -3.41 -13.48 12.62
CA ALA A 46 -4.02 -14.79 12.81
C ALA A 46 -5.56 -14.74 12.69
N LEU A 47 -6.20 -13.76 13.34
CA LEU A 47 -7.65 -13.54 13.23
C LEU A 47 -8.06 -13.19 11.80
N PHE A 48 -7.24 -12.43 11.08
CA PHE A 48 -7.47 -12.11 9.68
C PHE A 48 -7.47 -13.35 8.78
N VAL A 49 -6.48 -14.23 8.94
CA VAL A 49 -6.39 -15.48 8.17
C VAL A 49 -7.62 -16.36 8.44
N VAL A 50 -8.02 -16.52 9.71
CA VAL A 50 -9.22 -17.28 10.07
C VAL A 50 -10.48 -16.66 9.46
N GLY A 51 -10.62 -15.34 9.54
CA GLY A 51 -11.74 -14.61 8.94
C GLY A 51 -11.78 -14.73 7.41
N SER A 52 -10.62 -14.68 6.75
CA SER A 52 -10.49 -14.81 5.29
C SER A 52 -10.87 -16.22 4.81
N VAL A 53 -10.41 -17.26 5.51
CA VAL A 53 -10.79 -18.65 5.21
C VAL A 53 -12.28 -18.86 5.42
N ALA A 54 -12.86 -18.33 6.52
CA ALA A 54 -14.30 -18.39 6.74
C ALA A 54 -15.08 -17.69 5.61
N ALA A 55 -14.64 -16.49 5.20
CA ALA A 55 -15.26 -15.73 4.11
C ALA A 55 -15.22 -16.48 2.76
N TYR A 56 -14.14 -17.21 2.48
CA TYR A 56 -14.02 -18.03 1.26
C TYR A 56 -15.09 -19.13 1.17
N PHE A 57 -15.50 -19.70 2.32
CA PHE A 57 -16.55 -20.71 2.37
C PHE A 57 -17.96 -20.10 2.41
N LEU A 58 -18.12 -18.92 3.01
CA LEU A 58 -19.41 -18.27 3.21
C LEU A 58 -19.91 -17.47 1.99
N PHE A 59 -19.01 -16.95 1.14
CA PHE A 59 -19.37 -16.04 0.06
C PHE A 59 -18.82 -16.49 -1.30
N ASP A 60 -19.71 -16.83 -2.23
CA ASP A 60 -19.31 -17.27 -3.58
C ASP A 60 -18.59 -16.18 -4.39
N HIS A 61 -18.93 -14.90 -4.17
CA HIS A 61 -18.25 -13.77 -4.81
C HIS A 61 -16.77 -13.70 -4.39
N VAL A 62 -16.46 -14.06 -3.14
CA VAL A 62 -15.07 -14.10 -2.63
C VAL A 62 -14.31 -15.25 -3.25
N ARG A 63 -14.98 -16.40 -3.36
CA ARG A 63 -14.41 -17.58 -4.03
C ARG A 63 -14.05 -17.29 -5.48
N LEU A 64 -14.96 -16.67 -6.24
CA LEU A 64 -14.71 -16.30 -7.63
C LEU A 64 -13.51 -15.36 -7.75
N ARG A 65 -13.42 -14.31 -6.93
CA ARG A 65 -12.26 -13.38 -6.95
C ARG A 65 -10.94 -14.08 -6.62
N VAL A 66 -10.92 -14.99 -5.65
CA VAL A 66 -9.71 -15.75 -5.28
C VAL A 66 -9.34 -16.73 -6.39
N GLN A 67 -10.31 -17.38 -7.02
CA GLN A 67 -10.07 -18.31 -8.13
C GLN A 67 -9.53 -17.57 -9.37
N THR A 68 -10.15 -16.47 -9.76
CA THR A 68 -9.66 -15.61 -10.86
C THR A 68 -8.27 -15.06 -10.57
N TRP A 69 -7.91 -14.81 -9.31
CA TRP A 69 -6.55 -14.37 -8.95
C TRP A 69 -5.51 -15.51 -9.03
N LEU A 70 -5.89 -16.74 -8.66
CA LEU A 70 -5.02 -17.92 -8.74
C LEU A 70 -4.82 -18.41 -10.17
N ASP A 71 -5.90 -18.45 -10.96
CA ASP A 71 -5.89 -18.84 -12.36
C ASP A 71 -6.68 -17.82 -13.22
N PRO A 72 -6.04 -16.70 -13.60
CA PRO A 72 -6.67 -15.68 -14.43
C PRO A 72 -6.90 -16.15 -15.88
N PHE A 73 -6.23 -17.21 -16.32
CA PHE A 73 -6.33 -17.74 -17.68
C PHE A 73 -7.50 -18.72 -17.86
N ALA A 74 -8.16 -19.14 -16.77
CA ALA A 74 -9.35 -19.99 -16.83
C ALA A 74 -10.55 -19.28 -17.50
N ASP A 75 -10.64 -17.96 -17.37
CA ASP A 75 -11.66 -17.11 -18.00
C ASP A 75 -11.05 -15.77 -18.44
N PRO A 76 -10.31 -15.78 -19.57
CA PRO A 76 -9.53 -14.63 -20.02
C PRO A 76 -10.38 -13.54 -20.66
N GLU A 77 -11.65 -13.79 -21.01
CA GLU A 77 -12.56 -12.82 -21.62
C GLU A 77 -13.60 -12.26 -20.63
N GLY A 78 -13.87 -12.97 -19.53
CA GLY A 78 -14.81 -12.54 -18.50
C GLY A 78 -14.10 -11.96 -17.27
N SER A 79 -14.10 -12.74 -16.19
CA SER A 79 -13.63 -12.30 -14.87
C SER A 79 -12.12 -12.00 -14.81
N GLY A 80 -11.31 -12.72 -15.59
CA GLY A 80 -9.85 -12.61 -15.61
C GLY A 80 -9.31 -11.58 -16.62
N TYR A 81 -10.16 -11.04 -17.49
CA TYR A 81 -9.77 -10.17 -18.61
C TYR A 81 -8.81 -9.06 -18.20
N GLN A 82 -9.17 -8.33 -17.15
CA GLN A 82 -8.40 -7.22 -16.62
C GLN A 82 -6.99 -7.62 -16.15
N ILE A 83 -6.88 -8.78 -15.47
CA ILE A 83 -5.60 -9.29 -14.94
C ILE A 83 -4.73 -9.79 -16.10
N VAL A 84 -5.31 -10.61 -16.99
CA VAL A 84 -4.62 -11.17 -18.15
C VAL A 84 -4.05 -10.08 -19.04
N GLN A 85 -4.84 -9.03 -19.28
CA GLN A 85 -4.44 -7.90 -20.10
C GLN A 85 -3.30 -7.09 -19.49
N SER A 86 -3.35 -6.85 -18.17
CA SER A 86 -2.25 -6.21 -17.46
C SER A 86 -0.95 -7.01 -17.59
N LEU A 87 -1.04 -8.34 -17.57
CA LEU A 87 0.10 -9.24 -17.69
C LEU A 87 0.70 -9.23 -19.10
N PHE A 88 -0.14 -9.17 -20.14
CA PHE A 88 0.33 -9.01 -21.52
C PHE A 88 1.03 -7.67 -21.76
N SER A 89 0.52 -6.57 -21.18
CA SER A 89 1.17 -5.25 -21.28
C SER A 89 2.57 -5.26 -20.66
N PHE A 90 2.75 -5.94 -19.51
CA PHE A 90 4.09 -6.16 -18.93
C PHE A 90 4.99 -7.04 -19.80
N ALA A 91 4.44 -8.04 -20.49
CA ALA A 91 5.21 -8.89 -21.39
C ALA A 91 5.72 -8.10 -22.62
N THR A 92 4.91 -7.20 -23.16
CA THR A 92 5.26 -6.38 -24.34
C THR A 92 6.32 -5.31 -24.03
N GLY A 93 6.34 -4.77 -22.80
CA GLY A 93 7.29 -3.71 -22.41
C GLY A 93 8.77 -4.13 -22.34
N GLY A 94 9.08 -5.42 -22.18
CA GLY A 94 10.47 -5.89 -22.09
C GLY A 94 11.29 -5.20 -20.98
N ILE A 95 12.62 -5.15 -21.13
CA ILE A 95 13.52 -4.62 -20.09
C ILE A 95 13.54 -3.07 -20.08
N PHE A 96 13.59 -2.45 -21.26
CA PHE A 96 13.76 -0.99 -21.41
C PHE A 96 12.50 -0.24 -21.85
N GLY A 97 11.39 -0.94 -22.06
CA GLY A 97 10.15 -0.34 -22.54
C GLY A 97 10.08 -0.21 -24.05
N THR A 98 8.87 0.05 -24.55
CA THR A 98 8.61 0.42 -25.95
C THR A 98 8.88 1.91 -26.24
N GLY A 99 9.07 2.72 -25.19
CA GLY A 99 9.33 4.16 -25.26
C GLY A 99 8.12 4.99 -24.80
N LEU A 100 8.37 6.09 -24.09
CA LEU A 100 7.33 7.00 -23.57
C LEU A 100 6.41 7.50 -24.69
N GLY A 101 5.10 7.28 -24.54
CA GLY A 101 4.09 7.68 -25.52
C GLY A 101 4.01 6.82 -26.79
N ASN A 102 4.76 5.71 -26.86
CA ASN A 102 4.62 4.67 -27.91
C ASN A 102 3.86 3.43 -27.41
N GLY A 103 3.30 3.46 -26.20
CA GLY A 103 2.39 2.41 -25.73
C GLY A 103 1.18 2.31 -26.66
N GLN A 104 0.57 1.13 -26.75
CA GLN A 104 -0.59 0.88 -27.60
C GLN A 104 -1.88 0.80 -26.75
N PRO A 105 -2.42 1.96 -26.29
CA PRO A 105 -3.53 2.02 -25.33
C PRO A 105 -4.83 1.42 -25.85
N ASP A 106 -4.97 1.22 -27.16
CA ASP A 106 -6.18 0.69 -27.79
C ASP A 106 -6.34 -0.84 -27.67
N THR A 107 -5.29 -1.56 -27.27
CA THR A 107 -5.36 -3.02 -27.05
C THR A 107 -5.92 -3.36 -25.66
N VAL A 108 -6.11 -2.34 -24.81
CA VAL A 108 -6.50 -2.48 -23.40
C VAL A 108 -7.74 -1.63 -23.06
N PRO A 109 -8.96 -2.21 -23.10
CA PRO A 109 -10.15 -1.54 -22.59
C PRO A 109 -9.93 -1.21 -21.12
N ALA A 110 -9.93 0.09 -20.80
CA ALA A 110 -9.69 0.65 -19.47
C ALA A 110 -8.21 0.69 -18.98
N ALA A 111 -7.24 0.85 -19.90
CA ALA A 111 -5.84 1.11 -19.54
C ALA A 111 -5.65 2.35 -18.63
N SER A 112 -6.50 3.37 -18.81
CA SER A 112 -6.24 4.72 -18.29
C SER A 112 -6.66 4.96 -16.83
N THR A 113 -7.49 4.10 -16.21
CA THR A 113 -8.03 4.37 -14.86
C THR A 113 -7.46 3.42 -13.80
N ASP A 114 -7.62 2.12 -13.99
CA ASP A 114 -7.24 1.11 -12.99
C ASP A 114 -5.94 0.36 -13.34
N PHE A 115 -5.46 0.49 -14.60
CA PHE A 115 -4.31 -0.23 -15.14
C PHE A 115 -3.15 0.67 -15.57
N ILE A 116 -3.03 1.86 -14.98
CA ILE A 116 -1.94 2.81 -15.27
C ILE A 116 -0.54 2.18 -15.07
N VAL A 117 -0.39 1.27 -14.11
CA VAL A 117 0.87 0.56 -13.86
C VAL A 117 1.21 -0.38 -15.02
N ALA A 118 0.20 -1.01 -15.64
CA ALA A 118 0.40 -1.87 -16.80
C ALA A 118 0.90 -1.04 -17.99
N ALA A 119 0.23 0.07 -18.30
CA ALA A 119 0.66 1.01 -19.33
C ALA A 119 2.09 1.55 -19.09
N PHE A 120 2.41 1.90 -17.85
CA PHE A 120 3.76 2.35 -17.47
C PHE A 120 4.81 1.25 -17.66
N GLY A 121 4.45 -0.01 -17.36
CA GLY A 121 5.31 -1.18 -17.57
C GLY A 121 5.55 -1.48 -19.04
N GLU A 122 4.61 -1.18 -19.93
CA GLU A 122 4.80 -1.27 -21.38
C GLU A 122 5.78 -0.20 -21.88
N GLU A 123 5.56 1.06 -21.48
CA GLU A 123 6.33 2.19 -22.01
C GLU A 123 7.77 2.27 -21.49
N LEU A 124 7.99 1.94 -20.21
CA LEU A 124 9.29 2.06 -19.55
C LEU A 124 9.93 0.71 -19.19
N GLY A 125 9.21 -0.39 -19.42
CA GLY A 125 9.70 -1.73 -19.17
C GLY A 125 9.93 -2.04 -17.70
N LEU A 126 10.63 -3.16 -17.47
CA LEU A 126 11.01 -3.62 -16.14
C LEU A 126 11.84 -2.60 -15.36
N VAL A 127 12.72 -1.84 -16.03
CA VAL A 127 13.56 -0.83 -15.36
C VAL A 127 12.72 0.31 -14.80
N GLY A 128 11.77 0.83 -15.60
CA GLY A 128 10.84 1.86 -15.14
C GLY A 128 9.97 1.39 -13.98
N LEU A 129 9.38 0.21 -14.12
CA LEU A 129 8.53 -0.37 -13.08
C LEU A 129 9.32 -0.64 -11.79
N ALA A 130 10.54 -1.17 -11.88
CA ALA A 130 11.41 -1.37 -10.72
C ALA A 130 11.78 -0.05 -10.03
N SER A 131 12.09 1.00 -10.80
CA SER A 131 12.40 2.32 -10.26
C SER A 131 11.20 2.93 -9.52
N LEU A 132 9.99 2.77 -10.05
CA LEU A 132 8.74 3.22 -9.44
C LEU A 132 8.47 2.50 -8.11
N LEU A 133 8.58 1.17 -8.10
CA LEU A 133 8.44 0.36 -6.89
C LEU A 133 9.49 0.72 -5.82
N MET A 134 10.73 0.98 -6.24
CA MET A 134 11.80 1.40 -5.34
C MET A 134 11.49 2.75 -4.69
N LEU A 135 10.95 3.71 -5.45
CA LEU A 135 10.56 5.02 -4.94
C LEU A 135 9.43 4.90 -3.90
N TYR A 136 8.37 4.13 -4.21
CA TYR A 136 7.30 3.86 -3.24
C TYR A 136 7.82 3.18 -1.97
N THR A 137 8.73 2.21 -2.12
CA THR A 137 9.35 1.51 -0.99
C THR A 137 10.12 2.48 -0.09
N ILE A 138 10.91 3.38 -0.67
CA ILE A 138 11.65 4.40 0.09
C ILE A 138 10.69 5.32 0.85
N VAL A 139 9.62 5.80 0.21
CA VAL A 139 8.61 6.65 0.84
C VAL A 139 7.94 5.93 2.02
N ILE A 140 7.52 4.68 1.83
CA ILE A 140 6.86 3.88 2.87
C ILE A 140 7.81 3.64 4.05
N ILE A 141 9.05 3.21 3.81
CA ILE A 141 10.05 2.98 4.87
C ILE A 141 10.32 4.28 5.64
N ARG A 142 10.47 5.41 4.94
CA ARG A 142 10.68 6.70 5.61
C ARG A 142 9.48 7.12 6.44
N GLY A 143 8.25 6.96 5.91
CA GLY A 143 7.02 7.25 6.64
C GLY A 143 6.83 6.38 7.88
N LEU A 144 7.14 5.08 7.79
CA LEU A 144 7.04 4.17 8.93
C LEU A 144 8.11 4.48 10.00
N ARG A 145 9.35 4.80 9.58
CA ARG A 145 10.43 5.18 10.51
C ARG A 145 10.11 6.49 11.25
N THR A 146 9.56 7.50 10.57
CA THR A 146 9.15 8.75 11.22
C THR A 146 7.96 8.52 12.15
N ALA A 147 6.97 7.72 11.75
CA ALA A 147 5.83 7.38 12.59
C ALA A 147 6.24 6.69 13.91
N ILE A 148 7.25 5.81 13.86
CA ILE A 148 7.79 5.16 15.07
C ILE A 148 8.62 6.15 15.90
N ALA A 149 9.45 6.99 15.28
CA ALA A 149 10.32 7.94 15.97
C ALA A 149 9.57 9.08 16.70
N VAL A 150 8.43 9.54 16.16
CA VAL A 150 7.62 10.63 16.75
C VAL A 150 6.94 10.21 18.07
N ARG A 151 6.73 8.90 18.28
CA ARG A 151 6.16 8.38 19.53
C ARG A 151 7.10 8.49 20.72
N ASP A 152 8.39 8.77 20.49
CA ASP A 152 9.34 9.11 21.55
C ASP A 152 9.33 10.61 21.85
N SER A 153 8.18 11.12 22.27
CA SER A 153 8.04 12.49 22.78
C SER A 153 8.65 12.69 24.17
N PHE A 154 9.40 11.72 24.70
CA PHE A 154 10.25 11.93 25.87
C PHE A 154 11.52 12.75 25.51
N GLY A 155 11.97 12.71 24.24
CA GLY A 155 13.10 13.51 23.75
C GLY A 155 12.82 15.02 23.68
N LYS A 156 11.55 15.45 23.69
CA LYS A 156 11.17 16.87 23.73
C LYS A 156 11.44 17.55 25.08
N LEU A 157 11.63 16.78 26.17
CA LEU A 157 12.07 17.33 27.46
C LEU A 157 13.61 17.45 27.57
N LEU A 158 14.38 16.75 26.72
CA LEU A 158 15.85 16.88 26.60
C LEU A 158 16.29 17.91 25.54
N ALA A 159 15.35 18.37 24.71
CA ALA A 159 15.58 19.37 23.67
C ALA A 159 15.87 20.82 24.11
N PRO A 160 15.98 21.22 25.41
CA PRO A 160 16.68 22.47 25.74
C PRO A 160 18.16 22.44 25.31
N ALA A 161 18.74 21.26 25.08
CA ALA A 161 20.13 21.13 24.62
C ALA A 161 20.37 21.64 23.19
N TRP A 162 19.33 21.76 22.35
CA TRP A 162 19.42 22.34 21.00
C TRP A 162 19.48 23.89 21.03
N ARG A 163 19.64 24.50 22.21
CA ARG A 163 19.97 25.93 22.40
C ARG A 163 21.45 26.16 22.69
N ARG A 164 22.35 25.31 22.20
CA ARG A 164 23.82 25.53 22.32
C ARG A 164 24.57 25.60 20.99
N ARG A 165 23.87 25.61 19.84
CA ARG A 165 24.49 25.73 18.52
C ARG A 165 23.95 26.90 17.70
N TRP A 166 23.75 28.05 18.35
CA TRP A 166 23.72 29.33 17.64
C TRP A 166 25.11 29.96 17.76
N PRO A 167 25.78 30.34 16.66
CA PRO A 167 27.08 30.99 16.69
C PRO A 167 26.98 32.32 17.45
N SER A 168 27.90 32.54 18.37
CA SER A 168 27.99 33.66 19.31
C SER A 168 28.42 35.00 18.69
N SER A 169 28.17 35.24 17.40
CA SER A 169 28.75 36.39 16.68
C SER A 169 27.95 37.70 16.80
N CYS A 170 26.84 37.75 17.54
CA CYS A 170 25.95 38.92 17.58
C CYS A 170 25.73 39.55 18.96
N SER A 171 26.55 39.28 19.98
CA SER A 171 26.35 39.89 21.31
C SER A 171 27.41 40.92 21.75
N SER A 172 28.37 41.30 20.90
CA SER A 172 29.46 42.20 21.32
C SER A 172 29.38 43.64 20.80
N SER A 173 28.30 44.06 20.12
CA SER A 173 28.22 45.40 19.51
C SER A 173 27.26 46.39 20.18
N LEU A 174 26.81 46.12 21.41
CA LEU A 174 25.92 47.03 22.16
C LEU A 174 26.40 47.29 23.60
N ALA A 175 27.72 47.27 23.80
CA ALA A 175 28.35 47.66 25.06
C ALA A 175 29.64 48.46 24.81
N VAL A 176 29.54 49.55 24.05
CA VAL A 176 30.36 50.77 24.16
C VAL A 176 29.45 51.93 23.81
#